data_AF-A0A1V1UMB2-F1
#
_entry.id   AF-A0A1V1UMB2-F1
#
_cell.length_a   1.000
_cell.length_b   1.000
_cell.length_c   1.000
_cell.angle_alpha   90.00
_cell.angle_beta   90.00
_cell.angle_gamma   90.00
#
_symmetry.space_group_name_H-M   'P 1'
#
loop_
_entity.id
_entity.type
_entity.pdbx_description
1 polymer ?
#
loop_
_entity_poly.entity_id
_entity_poly.type
_entity_poly.pdbx_seq_one_letter_code
_entity_poly.pdbx_strand_id
1 'polypeptide(L)'
;MISQVSQPRLKGFRFPRSVISYAVWAYHRFALSLRDVEDLLAERGVIVSYESIRVWCQRVGTQIAASIRRDRPAPTDKWYLDEVVITIRGQKHWLWRAVDVNGDVLEILVQSRRNAHAAKRYLRKLVRRWGVPRVIVTDKLRSYGVAVRGL
;
A
#
# COMPACT_ATOMS: atom_id res chain seq x y z
N MET A 1 9.67 16.81 -16.57
CA MET A 1 10.30 16.48 -17.87
C MET A 1 10.34 14.95 -17.96
N ILE A 2 9.52 14.35 -18.83
CA ILE A 2 9.52 12.88 -19.03
C ILE A 2 10.77 12.56 -19.86
N SER A 3 11.74 11.85 -19.30
CA SER A 3 12.99 11.49 -20.00
C SER A 3 12.69 10.82 -21.35
N GLN A 4 13.26 11.34 -22.42
CA GLN A 4 13.18 10.81 -23.79
C GLN A 4 14.04 9.55 -24.00
N VAL A 5 14.10 8.65 -23.03
CA VAL A 5 14.63 7.31 -23.29
C VAL A 5 13.46 6.50 -23.84
N SER A 6 13.46 6.25 -25.15
CA SER A 6 12.48 5.38 -25.82
C SER A 6 12.57 3.98 -25.24
N GLN A 7 11.85 3.72 -24.15
CA GLN A 7 11.78 2.40 -23.56
C GLN A 7 10.91 1.51 -24.45
N PRO A 8 11.37 0.28 -24.75
CA PRO A 8 10.62 -0.64 -25.59
C PRO A 8 9.22 -0.90 -25.01
N ARG A 9 8.22 -0.97 -25.89
CA ARG A 9 6.83 -1.25 -25.50
C ARG A 9 6.78 -2.59 -24.74
N LEU A 10 5.98 -2.65 -23.68
CA LEU A 10 5.73 -3.92 -23.00
C LEU A 10 4.99 -4.84 -23.95
N LYS A 11 5.46 -6.09 -24.07
CA LYS A 11 4.79 -7.11 -24.88
C LYS A 11 3.32 -7.24 -24.44
N GLY A 12 2.40 -7.10 -25.39
CA GLY A 12 0.96 -7.17 -25.16
C GLY A 12 0.30 -5.85 -24.71
N PHE A 13 0.99 -4.71 -24.78
CA PHE A 13 0.41 -3.41 -24.46
C PHE A 13 0.40 -2.46 -25.67
N ARG A 14 -0.76 -1.82 -25.89
CA ARG A 14 -0.93 -0.79 -26.91
C ARG A 14 -0.20 0.52 -26.57
N PHE A 15 0.01 0.84 -25.30
CA PHE A 15 0.62 2.11 -24.91
C PHE A 15 2.11 1.97 -24.57
N PRO A 16 2.92 3.03 -24.77
CA PRO A 16 4.31 3.05 -24.34
C PRO A 16 4.46 2.84 -22.83
N ARG A 17 5.63 2.32 -22.41
CA ARG A 17 5.95 2.13 -20.98
C ARG A 17 5.79 3.41 -20.16
N SER A 18 6.23 4.54 -20.70
CA SER A 18 6.14 5.84 -20.02
C SER A 18 4.70 6.23 -19.66
N VAL A 19 3.74 5.99 -20.56
CA VAL A 19 2.32 6.27 -20.31
C VAL A 19 1.76 5.35 -19.23
N ILE A 20 2.04 4.05 -19.34
CA ILE A 20 1.59 3.05 -18.36
C ILE A 20 2.18 3.36 -16.98
N SER A 21 3.49 3.60 -16.90
CA SER A 21 4.18 3.94 -15.66
C SER A 21 3.65 5.23 -15.05
N TYR A 22 3.37 6.25 -15.86
CA TYR A 22 2.77 7.49 -15.37
C TYR A 22 1.38 7.24 -14.77
N ALA A 23 0.51 6.51 -15.47
CA ALA A 23 -0.84 6.20 -15.00
C ALA A 23 -0.82 5.44 -13.66
N VAL A 24 0.01 4.40 -13.57
CA VAL A 24 0.18 3.59 -12.36
C VAL A 24 0.75 4.43 -11.20
N TRP A 25 1.75 5.27 -11.49
CA TRP A 25 2.33 6.18 -10.50
C TRP A 25 1.30 7.19 -10.00
N ALA A 26 0.56 7.85 -10.91
CA ALA A 26 -0.43 8.85 -10.55
C ALA A 26 -1.53 8.25 -9.66
N TYR A 27 -2.05 7.08 -10.03
CA TYR A 27 -3.08 6.36 -9.26
C TYR A 27 -2.61 5.98 -7.85
N HIS A 28 -1.37 5.50 -7.69
CA HIS A 28 -0.88 5.04 -6.38
C HIS A 28 -0.27 6.15 -5.52
N ARG A 29 0.25 7.22 -6.13
CA ARG A 29 0.94 8.30 -5.42
C ARG A 29 -0.01 9.38 -4.91
N PHE A 30 -1.10 9.61 -5.63
CA PHE A 30 -2.11 10.63 -5.32
C PHE A 30 -3.45 9.97 -5.01
N ALA A 31 -4.33 10.69 -4.31
CA ALA A 31 -5.68 10.23 -3.98
C ALA A 31 -6.64 10.34 -5.19
N LEU A 32 -6.18 9.89 -6.36
CA LEU A 32 -6.92 9.96 -7.63
C LEU A 32 -7.74 8.69 -7.84
N SER A 33 -8.96 8.87 -8.34
CA SER A 33 -9.77 7.78 -8.87
C SER A 33 -9.21 7.29 -10.21
N LEU A 34 -9.62 6.09 -10.65
CA LEU A 34 -9.23 5.59 -11.98
C LEU A 34 -9.76 6.47 -13.12
N ARG A 35 -10.91 7.13 -12.90
CA ARG A 35 -11.50 8.08 -13.86
C ARG A 35 -10.71 9.38 -13.90
N ASP A 36 -10.25 9.86 -12.74
CA ASP A 36 -9.41 11.06 -12.69
C ASP A 36 -8.11 10.83 -13.48
N VAL A 37 -7.52 9.63 -13.41
CA VAL A 37 -6.32 9.29 -14.20
C VAL A 37 -6.65 9.16 -15.70
N GLU A 38 -7.82 8.64 -16.06
CA GLU A 38 -8.34 8.62 -17.44
C GLU A 38 -8.47 10.05 -17.98
N ASP A 39 -9.07 10.97 -17.24
CA ASP A 39 -9.23 12.37 -17.61
C ASP A 39 -7.86 13.08 -17.75
N LEU A 40 -6.93 12.85 -16.82
CA LEU A 40 -5.57 13.40 -16.88
C LEU A 40 -4.76 12.90 -18.09
N LEU A 41 -5.06 11.70 -18.58
CA LEU A 41 -4.45 11.15 -19.79
C LEU A 41 -5.13 11.68 -21.05
N ALA A 42 -6.45 11.83 -21.04
CA ALA A 42 -7.22 12.41 -22.13
C ALA A 42 -6.79 13.86 -22.43
N GLU A 43 -6.55 14.67 -21.40
CA GLU A 43 -6.00 16.03 -21.52
C GLU A 43 -4.65 16.07 -22.26
N ARG A 44 -3.90 14.97 -22.25
CA ARG A 44 -2.63 14.81 -22.97
C ARG A 44 -2.76 14.07 -24.29
N GLY A 45 -3.98 13.92 -24.81
CA GLY A 45 -4.27 13.22 -26.06
C GLY A 45 -4.16 11.69 -25.98
N VAL A 46 -4.08 11.12 -24.78
CA VAL A 46 -3.99 9.66 -24.57
C VAL A 46 -5.37 9.12 -24.23
N ILE A 47 -6.09 8.64 -25.24
CA ILE A 47 -7.42 8.06 -25.07
C ILE A 47 -7.32 6.61 -24.61
N VAL A 48 -7.64 6.36 -23.35
CA VAL A 48 -7.61 5.02 -22.72
C VAL A 48 -8.71 4.91 -21.68
N SER A 49 -9.32 3.73 -21.56
CA SER A 49 -10.37 3.52 -20.57
C SER A 49 -9.83 3.38 -19.14
N TYR A 50 -10.60 3.81 -18.15
CA TYR A 50 -10.30 3.59 -16.73
C TYR A 50 -10.13 2.09 -16.37
N GLU A 51 -10.83 1.18 -17.07
CA GLU A 51 -10.64 -0.28 -16.93
C GLU A 51 -9.26 -0.74 -17.41
N SER A 52 -8.74 -0.14 -18.49
CA SER A 52 -7.37 -0.44 -18.95
C SER A 52 -6.35 0.03 -17.91
N ILE A 53 -6.55 1.21 -17.32
CA ILE A 53 -5.72 1.73 -16.22
C ILE A 53 -5.81 0.79 -15.01
N ARG A 54 -7.01 0.29 -14.66
CA ARG A 54 -7.18 -0.70 -13.57
C ARG A 54 -6.33 -1.94 -13.79
N VAL A 55 -6.34 -2.50 -15.01
CA VAL A 55 -5.52 -3.66 -15.38
C VAL A 55 -4.03 -3.34 -15.26
N TRP A 56 -3.61 -2.14 -15.67
CA TRP A 56 -2.21 -1.71 -15.52
C TRP A 56 -1.80 -1.62 -14.05
N CYS A 57 -2.63 -1.02 -13.19
CA CYS A 57 -2.35 -0.96 -11.76
C CYS A 57 -2.28 -2.35 -11.13
N GLN A 58 -3.16 -3.28 -11.51
CA GLN A 58 -3.12 -4.66 -11.01
C GLN A 58 -1.85 -5.40 -11.46
N ARG A 59 -1.45 -5.27 -12.73
CA ARG A 59 -0.32 -6.03 -13.27
C ARG A 59 1.05 -5.40 -12.98
N VAL A 60 1.17 -4.09 -13.14
CA VAL A 60 2.44 -3.35 -12.98
C VAL A 60 2.60 -2.88 -11.54
N GLY A 61 1.53 -2.39 -10.91
CA GLY A 61 1.57 -1.91 -9.51
C GLY A 61 1.98 -3.01 -8.54
N THR A 62 1.56 -4.27 -8.76
CA THR A 62 1.99 -5.41 -7.94
C THR A 62 3.49 -5.70 -8.07
N GLN A 63 4.06 -5.56 -9.27
CA GLN A 63 5.50 -5.72 -9.53
C GLN A 63 6.32 -4.60 -8.88
N ILE A 64 5.84 -3.35 -8.97
CA ILE A 64 6.46 -2.21 -8.30
C ILE A 64 6.43 -2.43 -6.78
N ALA A 65 5.27 -2.80 -6.23
CA ALA A 65 5.15 -3.04 -4.80
C ALA A 65 6.03 -4.22 -4.33
N ALA A 66 6.22 -5.25 -5.15
CA ALA A 66 7.15 -6.33 -4.86
C ALA A 66 8.61 -5.87 -4.84
N SER A 67 9.01 -5.03 -5.80
CA SER A 67 10.35 -4.45 -5.85
C SER A 67 10.63 -3.56 -4.64
N ILE A 68 9.69 -2.65 -4.30
CA ILE A 68 9.78 -1.81 -3.09
C ILE A 68 9.94 -2.65 -1.83
N ARG A 69 9.20 -3.76 -1.70
CA ARG A 69 9.30 -4.65 -0.52
C ARG A 69 10.63 -5.41 -0.46
N ARG A 70 11.21 -5.78 -1.60
CA ARG A 70 12.49 -6.48 -1.67
C ARG A 70 13.64 -5.54 -1.35
N ASP A 71 13.57 -4.33 -1.86
CA ASP A 71 14.65 -3.34 -1.78
C ASP A 71 14.55 -2.49 -0.50
N ARG A 72 13.61 -2.82 0.40
CA ARG A 72 13.39 -2.12 1.67
C ARG A 72 14.53 -2.42 2.66
N PRO A 73 15.03 -1.41 3.39
CA PRO A 73 15.93 -1.62 4.52
C PRO A 73 15.34 -2.51 5.64
N ALA A 74 16.21 -3.03 6.50
CA ALA A 74 15.77 -3.63 7.75
C ALA A 74 15.05 -2.58 8.61
N PRO A 75 13.92 -2.92 9.24
CA PRO A 75 13.15 -1.98 10.02
C PRO A 75 13.88 -1.60 11.31
N THR A 76 13.64 -0.39 11.80
CA THR A 76 14.14 0.03 13.12
C THR A 76 13.51 -0.78 14.26
N ASP A 77 14.15 -0.76 15.43
CA ASP A 77 13.73 -1.48 16.64
C ASP A 77 12.56 -0.81 17.40
N LYS A 78 12.03 0.31 16.88
CA LYS A 78 10.88 1.04 17.43
C LYS A 78 9.76 1.11 16.40
N TRP A 79 8.60 0.59 16.76
CA TRP A 79 7.43 0.53 15.88
C TRP A 79 6.29 1.42 16.38
N TYR A 80 5.60 2.08 15.46
CA TYR A 80 4.36 2.82 15.70
C TYR A 80 3.21 2.04 15.08
N LEU A 81 2.21 1.72 15.89
CA LEU A 81 1.02 0.98 15.50
C LEU A 81 -0.19 1.91 15.60
N ASP A 82 -0.98 1.91 14.53
CA ASP A 82 -2.16 2.75 14.40
C ASP A 82 -3.32 1.97 13.77
N GLU A 83 -4.54 2.47 14.02
CA GLU A 83 -5.80 1.91 13.53
C GLU A 83 -6.67 3.02 12.94
N VAL A 84 -7.12 2.83 11.70
CA VAL A 84 -8.05 3.75 11.05
C VAL A 84 -9.29 2.99 10.58
N VAL A 85 -10.47 3.61 10.77
CA VAL A 85 -11.73 3.10 10.22
C VAL A 85 -11.81 3.49 8.75
N ILE A 86 -12.03 2.51 7.88
CA ILE A 86 -12.22 2.70 6.44
C ILE A 86 -13.54 2.10 6.00
N THR A 87 -14.13 2.64 4.93
CA THR A 87 -15.37 2.10 4.36
C THR A 87 -15.06 1.35 3.06
N ILE A 88 -15.44 0.08 2.98
CA ILE A 88 -15.29 -0.74 1.77
C ILE A 88 -16.68 -1.25 1.38
N ARG A 89 -17.14 -0.92 0.17
CA ARG A 89 -18.47 -1.30 -0.35
C ARG A 89 -19.61 -0.97 0.64
N GLY A 90 -19.56 0.22 1.25
CA GLY A 90 -20.55 0.70 2.22
C GLY A 90 -20.44 0.09 3.62
N GLN A 91 -19.53 -0.84 3.87
CA GLN A 91 -19.34 -1.46 5.17
C GLN A 91 -18.11 -0.88 5.88
N LYS A 92 -18.19 -0.72 7.21
CA LYS A 92 -17.06 -0.26 8.02
C LYS A 92 -16.07 -1.39 8.23
N HIS A 93 -14.79 -1.08 8.06
CA HIS A 93 -13.66 -1.94 8.32
C HIS A 93 -12.61 -1.20 9.14
N TRP A 94 -11.71 -1.97 9.75
CA TRP A 94 -10.59 -1.49 10.54
C TRP A 94 -9.30 -1.84 9.84
N LEU A 95 -8.53 -0.81 9.48
CA LEU A 95 -7.20 -0.91 8.92
C LEU A 95 -6.19 -0.73 10.05
N TRP A 96 -5.40 -1.77 10.30
CA TRP A 96 -4.29 -1.79 11.22
C TRP A 96 -3.02 -1.54 10.44
N ARG A 97 -2.20 -0.58 10.87
CA ARG A 97 -0.94 -0.21 10.21
C ARG A 97 0.19 -0.15 11.24
N ALA A 98 1.36 -0.60 10.81
CA ALA A 98 2.60 -0.52 11.57
C ALA A 98 3.62 0.14 10.68
N VAL A 99 4.30 1.12 11.24
CA VAL A 99 5.42 1.81 10.62
C VAL A 99 6.59 1.84 11.58
N ASP A 100 7.80 1.93 11.04
CA ASP A 100 8.99 2.17 11.84
C ASP A 100 9.27 3.69 11.99
N VAL A 101 10.38 4.06 12.63
CA VAL A 101 10.77 5.47 12.83
C VAL A 101 11.03 6.21 11.52
N ASN A 102 11.47 5.52 10.48
CA ASN A 102 11.74 6.11 9.17
C ASN A 102 10.46 6.26 8.33
N GLY A 103 9.31 5.79 8.85
CA GLY A 103 8.02 5.82 8.16
C GLY A 103 7.79 4.60 7.26
N ASP A 104 8.66 3.59 7.30
CA ASP A 104 8.55 2.39 6.49
C ASP A 104 7.40 1.49 6.99
N VAL A 105 6.47 1.17 6.09
CA VAL A 105 5.27 0.39 6.43
C VAL A 105 5.60 -1.09 6.63
N LEU A 106 5.63 -1.57 7.86
CA LEU A 106 5.98 -2.95 8.21
C LEU A 106 4.89 -3.96 7.83
N GLU A 107 3.62 -3.61 8.09
CA GLU A 107 2.47 -4.47 7.79
C GLU A 107 1.17 -3.65 7.77
N ILE A 108 0.24 -4.05 6.89
CA ILE A 108 -1.14 -3.54 6.88
C ILE A 108 -2.09 -4.73 6.98
N LEU A 109 -3.09 -4.63 7.84
CA LEU A 109 -4.14 -5.63 7.96
C LEU A 109 -5.51 -4.96 7.98
N VAL A 110 -6.40 -5.37 7.10
CA VAL A 110 -7.79 -4.89 7.06
C VAL A 110 -8.72 -5.99 7.58
N GLN A 111 -9.61 -5.64 8.50
CA GLN A 111 -10.61 -6.57 9.06
C GLN A 111 -11.96 -5.92 9.24
N SER A 112 -13.04 -6.71 9.16
CA SER A 112 -14.41 -6.25 9.40
C SER A 112 -14.77 -6.06 10.87
N ARG A 113 -13.87 -6.38 11.81
CA ARG A 113 -14.10 -6.25 13.25
C ARG A 113 -12.85 -5.74 13.95
N ARG A 114 -13.04 -4.88 14.95
CA ARG A 114 -12.02 -4.43 15.91
C ARG A 114 -12.04 -5.33 17.14
N ASN A 115 -11.10 -6.27 17.25
CA ASN A 115 -11.04 -7.17 18.40
C ASN A 115 -9.60 -7.54 18.80
N ALA A 116 -9.44 -8.11 20.00
CA ALA A 116 -8.12 -8.51 20.50
C ALA A 116 -7.48 -9.63 19.67
N HIS A 117 -8.28 -10.52 19.06
CA HIS A 117 -7.79 -11.60 18.20
C HIS A 117 -7.11 -11.06 16.92
N ALA A 118 -7.73 -10.05 16.30
CA ALA A 118 -7.20 -9.29 15.19
C ALA A 118 -5.84 -8.68 15.53
N ALA A 119 -5.78 -7.91 16.62
CA ALA A 119 -4.56 -7.27 17.10
C ALA A 119 -3.45 -8.30 17.41
N LYS A 120 -3.78 -9.44 18.04
CA LYS A 120 -2.81 -10.50 18.34
C LYS A 120 -2.28 -11.19 17.08
N ARG A 121 -3.15 -11.50 16.11
CA ARG A 121 -2.73 -12.06 14.82
C ARG A 121 -1.83 -11.09 14.06
N TYR A 122 -2.19 -9.81 14.08
CA TYR A 122 -1.41 -8.74 13.46
C TYR A 122 0.00 -8.64 14.05
N LEU A 123 0.09 -8.55 15.38
CA LEU A 123 1.36 -8.46 16.10
C LEU A 123 2.23 -9.70 15.95
N ARG A 124 1.65 -10.91 16.02
CA ARG A 124 2.39 -12.16 15.76
C ARG A 124 2.96 -12.22 14.36
N LYS A 125 2.23 -11.74 13.35
CA LYS A 125 2.71 -11.70 11.97
C LYS A 125 3.91 -10.75 11.84
N LEU A 126 3.84 -9.58 12.47
CA LEU A 126 4.92 -8.61 12.52
C LEU A 126 6.17 -9.19 13.20
N VAL A 127 6.03 -9.73 14.40
CA VAL A 127 7.16 -10.29 15.17
C VAL A 127 7.78 -11.49 14.48
N ARG A 128 6.98 -12.39 13.90
CA ARG A 128 7.50 -13.53 13.13
C ARG A 128 8.32 -13.08 11.92
N ARG A 129 7.99 -11.93 11.33
CA ARG A 129 8.65 -11.42 10.12
C ARG A 129 9.88 -10.57 10.42
N TRP A 130 9.81 -9.74 11.46
CA TRP A 130 10.77 -8.67 11.73
C TRP A 130 11.49 -8.79 13.08
N GLY A 131 11.18 -9.82 13.88
CA GLY A 131 11.69 -9.97 15.23
C GLY A 131 10.90 -9.16 16.26
N VAL A 132 11.31 -9.23 17.53
CA VAL A 132 10.67 -8.47 18.61
C VAL A 132 11.28 -7.06 18.63
N PRO A 133 10.48 -5.98 18.52
CA PRO A 133 10.99 -4.63 18.65
C PRO A 133 11.32 -4.31 20.11
N ARG A 134 12.22 -3.37 20.33
CA ARG A 134 12.48 -2.82 21.66
C ARG A 134 11.31 -2.00 22.18
N VAL A 135 10.63 -1.26 21.30
CA VAL A 135 9.52 -0.36 21.69
C VAL A 135 8.36 -0.46 20.70
N ILE A 136 7.14 -0.58 21.23
CA ILE A 136 5.90 -0.44 20.46
C ILE A 136 5.13 0.77 21.00
N VAL A 137 4.86 1.73 20.13
CA VAL A 137 4.05 2.91 20.42
C VAL A 137 2.68 2.70 19.81
N THR A 138 1.62 2.87 20.61
CA THR A 138 0.23 2.81 20.17
C THR A 138 -0.53 4.03 20.71
N ASP A 139 -1.71 4.30 20.16
CA ASP A 139 -2.68 5.27 20.67
C ASP A 139 -3.38 4.83 21.99
N LYS A 140 -2.84 3.80 22.66
CA LYS A 140 -3.34 3.19 23.91
C LYS A 140 -4.69 2.47 23.78
N LEU A 141 -5.06 2.01 22.59
CA LEU A 141 -6.25 1.20 22.44
C LEU A 141 -6.22 -0.09 23.30
N ARG A 142 -7.33 -0.41 23.98
CA ARG A 142 -7.40 -1.59 24.89
C ARG A 142 -7.00 -2.91 24.23
N SER A 143 -7.28 -3.11 22.94
CA SER A 143 -6.93 -4.35 22.24
C SER A 143 -5.43 -4.54 22.08
N TYR A 144 -4.63 -3.47 22.02
CA TYR A 144 -3.17 -3.57 22.00
C TYR A 144 -2.62 -4.02 23.35
N GLY A 145 -3.15 -3.50 24.46
CA GLY A 145 -2.70 -3.90 25.80
C GLY A 145 -2.87 -5.40 26.10
N VAL A 146 -3.88 -6.05 25.50
CA VAL A 146 -4.06 -7.51 25.59
C VAL A 146 -3.09 -8.24 24.66
N ALA A 147 -2.88 -7.71 23.45
CA ALA A 147 -2.06 -8.36 22.44
C ALA A 147 -0.56 -8.29 22.76
N VAL A 148 -0.08 -7.16 23.31
CA VAL A 148 1.33 -6.96 23.71
C VAL A 148 1.72 -7.84 24.90
N ARG A 149 0.80 -8.07 25.86
CA ARG A 149 1.06 -8.96 27.01
C ARG A 149 1.25 -10.44 26.64
N GLY A 150 0.89 -10.84 25.43
CA GLY A 150 1.03 -12.21 24.94
C GLY A 150 1.82 -12.32 23.64
N LEU A 151 2.67 -11.31 23.38
CA LEU A 151 3.72 -11.34 22.35
C LEU A 151 4.89 -12.21 22.80
#